data_AF-A0A4Y2FIZ5-F1
#
_entry.id   AF-A0A4Y2FIZ5-F1
#
_cell.length_a   1.000
_cell.length_b   1.000
_cell.length_c   1.000
_cell.angle_alpha   90.00
_cell.angle_beta   90.00
_cell.angle_gamma   90.00
#
_symmetry.space_group_name_H-M   'P 1'
#
loop_
_entity.id
_entity.type
_entity.pdbx_description
1 polymer ?
#
loop_
_entity_poly.entity_id
_entity_poly.type
_entity_poly.pdbx_seq_one_letter_code
_entity_poly.pdbx_strand_id
1 'polypeptide(L)'
;MPAKCEVRSVIRFLHAKGECPADIHRQLVSVYGNIMNRQNVTKLCRAFSEGRAMFMKNTELGTTNCVHAGFQRGRTQKEKDELRTRLPHTQVLDHPPYSPDLAPSDFHLFLYLKRHLAGQNLHDDDEIKNEVEIRFRQQAVDFYDCEIQKLAPRVNKCLDNGGNFVEK
;
A
#
# COMPACT_ATOMS: atom_id res chain seq x y z
N MET A 1 10.24 -3.23 -21.34
CA MET A 1 10.23 -2.01 -20.49
C MET A 1 10.19 -2.48 -19.04
N PRO A 2 11.12 -2.04 -18.18
CA PRO A 2 11.18 -2.49 -16.78
C PRO A 2 9.94 -2.02 -16.00
N ALA A 3 9.56 -2.77 -14.96
CA ALA A 3 8.45 -2.37 -14.10
C ALA A 3 8.83 -1.13 -13.27
N LYS A 4 7.88 -0.23 -12.98
CA LYS A 4 8.15 1.00 -12.21
C LYS A 4 8.74 0.72 -10.82
N CYS A 5 8.31 -0.37 -10.18
CA CYS A 5 8.82 -0.84 -8.88
C CYS A 5 10.26 -1.35 -8.95
N GLU A 6 10.67 -1.94 -10.08
CA GLU A 6 12.05 -2.37 -10.33
C GLU A 6 12.98 -1.16 -10.40
N VAL A 7 12.62 -0.16 -11.22
CA VAL A 7 13.36 1.09 -11.37
C VAL A 7 13.49 1.84 -10.04
N ARG A 8 12.41 1.91 -9.26
CA ARG A 8 12.41 2.53 -7.92
C ARG A 8 13.37 1.80 -6.97
N SER A 9 13.47 0.48 -7.05
CA SER A 9 14.37 -0.33 -6.22
C SER A 9 15.83 -0.07 -6.57
N VAL A 10 16.15 0.06 -7.87
CA VAL A 10 17.49 0.45 -8.35
C VAL A 10 17.86 1.84 -7.85
N ILE A 11 16.96 2.84 -7.98
CA ILE A 11 17.21 4.20 -7.48
C ILE A 11 17.49 4.20 -5.98
N ARG A 12 16.70 3.44 -5.20
CA ARG A 12 16.89 3.35 -3.74
C ARG A 12 18.25 2.75 -3.38
N PHE A 13 18.68 1.72 -4.10
CA PHE A 13 19.98 1.09 -3.90
C PHE A 13 21.14 2.02 -4.25
N LEU A 14 21.10 2.68 -5.40
CA LEU A 14 22.16 3.61 -5.83
C LEU A 14 22.23 4.85 -4.92
N HIS A 15 21.08 5.35 -4.46
CA HIS A 15 21.04 6.41 -3.45
C HIS A 15 21.65 5.97 -2.12
N ALA A 16 21.38 4.73 -1.67
CA ALA A 16 22.00 4.18 -0.46
C ALA A 16 23.52 3.98 -0.60
N LYS A 17 24.02 3.79 -1.82
CA LYS A 17 25.46 3.82 -2.15
C LYS A 17 26.08 5.23 -2.12
N GLY A 18 25.28 6.27 -1.91
CA GLY A 18 25.74 7.66 -1.87
C GLY A 18 25.84 8.32 -3.25
N GLU A 19 25.26 7.72 -4.30
CA GLU A 19 25.27 8.33 -5.63
C GLU A 19 24.31 9.52 -5.71
N CYS A 20 24.73 10.58 -6.41
CA CYS A 20 23.91 11.75 -6.58
C CYS A 20 22.78 11.49 -7.61
N PRO A 21 21.61 12.17 -7.50
CA PRO A 21 20.49 11.94 -8.42
C PRO A 21 20.81 12.12 -9.91
N ALA A 22 21.82 12.94 -10.23
CA ALA A 22 22.25 13.15 -11.61
C ALA A 22 22.94 11.90 -12.18
N ASP A 23 23.81 11.26 -11.39
CA ASP A 23 24.51 10.04 -11.80
C ASP A 23 23.56 8.84 -11.84
N ILE A 24 22.65 8.76 -10.88
CA ILE A 24 21.57 7.75 -10.90
C ILE A 24 20.76 7.87 -12.19
N HIS A 25 20.34 9.08 -12.58
CA HIS A 25 19.62 9.29 -13.84
C HIS A 25 20.45 8.90 -15.06
N ARG A 26 21.75 9.22 -15.10
CA ARG A 26 22.64 8.79 -16.20
C ARG A 26 22.75 7.27 -16.28
N GLN A 27 22.87 6.58 -15.14
CA GLN A 27 22.91 5.12 -15.10
C GLN A 27 21.59 4.51 -15.59
N LEU A 28 20.45 5.04 -15.15
CA LEU A 28 19.13 4.55 -15.61
C LEU A 28 18.96 4.72 -17.13
N VAL A 29 19.37 5.86 -17.68
CA VAL A 29 19.32 6.10 -19.13
C VAL A 29 20.23 5.14 -19.89
N SER A 30 21.41 4.84 -19.35
CA SER A 30 22.35 3.89 -19.95
C SER A 30 21.80 2.46 -19.99
N VAL A 31 21.18 2.00 -18.90
CA VAL A 31 20.72 0.60 -18.75
C VAL A 31 19.33 0.38 -19.35
N TYR A 32 18.39 1.29 -19.09
CA TYR A 32 16.97 1.11 -19.42
C TYR A 32 16.46 2.06 -20.51
N GLY A 33 17.28 3.01 -20.96
CA GLY A 33 16.84 4.09 -21.85
C GLY A 33 16.10 5.21 -21.10
N ASN A 34 15.44 6.10 -21.85
CA ASN A 34 14.77 7.28 -21.28
C ASN A 34 13.43 6.93 -20.59
N ILE A 35 13.48 6.07 -19.57
CA ILE A 35 12.32 5.56 -18.83
C ILE A 35 11.76 6.54 -17.80
N MET A 36 12.59 7.47 -17.32
CA MET A 36 12.23 8.40 -16.25
C MET A 36 13.11 9.66 -16.35
N ASN A 37 12.50 10.83 -16.14
CA ASN A 37 13.22 12.09 -16.14
C ASN A 37 14.02 12.34 -14.85
N ARG A 38 15.00 13.24 -14.93
CA ARG A 38 15.87 13.61 -13.81
C ARG A 38 15.11 14.16 -12.60
N GLN A 39 14.00 14.88 -12.79
CA GLN A 39 13.22 15.44 -11.69
C GLN A 39 12.57 14.35 -10.84
N ASN A 40 12.07 13.28 -11.47
CA ASN A 40 11.47 12.15 -10.79
C ASN A 40 12.51 11.37 -9.98
N VAL A 41 13.73 11.19 -10.52
CA VAL A 41 14.86 10.60 -9.77
C VAL A 41 15.18 11.45 -8.55
N THR A 42 15.30 12.77 -8.69
CA THR A 42 15.56 13.68 -7.56
C THR A 42 14.45 13.61 -6.50
N LYS A 43 13.18 13.58 -6.91
CA LYS A 43 12.04 13.42 -5.98
C LYS A 43 12.10 12.10 -5.23
N LEU A 44 12.45 11.00 -5.91
CA LEU A 44 12.58 9.68 -5.29
C LEU A 44 13.75 9.63 -4.29
N CYS A 45 14.93 10.16 -4.65
CA CYS A 45 16.05 10.28 -3.73
C CYS A 45 15.67 11.07 -2.47
N ARG A 46 14.99 12.22 -2.64
CA ARG A 46 14.50 13.03 -1.50
C ARG A 46 13.53 12.24 -0.61
N ALA A 47 12.57 11.54 -1.22
CA ALA A 47 11.63 10.71 -0.49
C ALA A 47 12.32 9.58 0.30
N PHE A 48 13.40 8.99 -0.24
CA PHE A 48 14.19 7.98 0.46
C PHE A 48 14.98 8.55 1.63
N SER A 49 15.54 9.76 1.51
CA SER A 49 16.18 10.46 2.63
C SER A 49 15.20 10.79 3.75
N GLU A 50 13.94 11.07 3.41
CA GLU A 50 12.86 11.32 4.38
C GLU A 50 12.26 10.03 4.98
N GLY A 51 12.86 8.86 4.73
CA GLY A 51 12.39 7.58 5.28
C GLY A 51 11.11 7.03 4.62
N ARG A 52 10.62 7.65 3.53
CA ARG A 52 9.48 7.15 2.75
C ARG A 52 9.89 6.00 1.82
N ALA A 53 10.31 4.88 2.41
CA ALA A 53 10.61 3.65 1.69
C ALA A 53 9.35 2.78 1.59
N MET A 54 8.61 2.90 0.48
CA MET A 54 7.59 1.91 0.14
C MET A 54 8.32 0.62 -0.30
N PHE A 55 8.37 -0.38 0.59
CA PHE A 55 8.77 -1.75 0.25
C PHE A 55 7.51 -2.54 -0.09
N MET A 56 7.03 -2.38 -1.31
CA MET A 56 6.15 -3.40 -1.89
C MET A 56 7.10 -4.46 -2.47
N LYS A 57 7.27 -5.60 -1.79
CA LYS A 57 7.75 -6.79 -2.50
C LYS A 57 6.69 -7.05 -3.57
N ASN A 58 7.10 -7.12 -4.83
CA ASN A 58 6.30 -7.78 -5.85
C ASN A 58 6.32 -9.28 -5.50
N THR A 59 5.66 -9.67 -4.42
CA THR A 59 5.26 -11.06 -4.29
C THR A 59 4.13 -11.17 -5.29
N GLU A 60 4.39 -11.95 -6.34
CA GLU A 60 3.39 -12.43 -7.27
C GLU A 60 2.11 -12.70 -6.47
N LEU A 61 1.06 -11.90 -6.70
CA LEU A 61 -0.24 -12.07 -6.02
C LEU A 61 -0.92 -13.39 -6.44
N GLY A 62 -0.20 -14.27 -7.13
CA GLY A 62 -0.56 -15.66 -7.32
C GLY A 62 -0.32 -16.43 -6.03
N THR A 63 -1.41 -16.79 -5.35
CA THR A 63 -1.51 -17.93 -4.41
C THR A 63 -0.94 -17.82 -2.99
N THR A 64 -0.34 -16.70 -2.55
CA THR A 64 0.00 -16.51 -1.12
C THR A 64 -1.06 -15.72 -0.35
N ASN A 65 -1.53 -16.26 0.77
CA ASN A 65 -2.34 -15.52 1.74
C ASN A 65 -1.54 -14.34 2.29
N CYS A 66 -1.99 -13.10 2.03
CA CYS A 66 -1.33 -11.87 2.47
C CYS A 66 -2.23 -11.14 3.46
N VAL A 67 -1.66 -10.69 4.59
CA VAL A 67 -2.36 -9.83 5.54
C VAL A 67 -1.84 -8.41 5.38
N HIS A 68 -2.75 -7.52 4.98
CA HIS A 68 -2.51 -6.09 4.95
C HIS A 68 -2.88 -5.50 6.30
N ALA A 69 -1.87 -5.17 7.09
CA ALA A 69 -2.06 -4.71 8.45
C ALA A 69 -1.77 -3.20 8.52
N GLY A 70 -2.81 -2.37 8.48
CA GLY A 70 -2.67 -0.91 8.59
C GLY A 70 -1.91 -0.50 9.85
N PHE A 71 -1.09 0.54 9.78
CA PHE A 71 -0.35 1.05 10.93
C PHE A 71 -1.33 1.61 11.98
N GLN A 72 -1.57 0.86 13.06
CA GLN A 72 -2.36 1.32 14.20
C GLN A 72 -1.43 1.88 15.28
N ARG A 73 -1.82 3.01 15.88
CA ARG A 73 -1.08 3.65 16.98
C ARG A 73 -0.96 2.64 18.13
N GLY A 74 0.25 2.15 18.39
CA GLY A 74 0.55 1.16 19.42
C GLY A 74 0.95 -0.22 18.92
N ARG A 75 0.81 -0.54 17.62
CA ARG A 75 1.22 -1.86 17.12
C ARG A 75 2.74 -1.98 17.08
N THR A 76 3.30 -2.77 17.99
CA THR A 76 4.75 -2.93 18.18
C THR A 76 5.33 -3.95 17.21
N GLN A 77 6.64 -3.89 16.95
CA GLN A 77 7.35 -4.91 16.17
C GLN A 77 7.11 -6.32 16.75
N LYS A 78 7.01 -6.41 18.08
CA LYS A 78 6.68 -7.64 18.81
C LYS A 78 5.34 -8.26 18.38
N GLU A 79 4.29 -7.47 18.21
CA GLU A 79 2.98 -7.98 17.76
C GLU A 79 3.02 -8.43 16.29
N LYS A 80 3.82 -7.78 15.43
CA LYS A 80 4.04 -8.25 14.06
C LYS A 80 4.74 -9.61 14.05
N ASP A 81 5.73 -9.79 14.91
CA ASP A 81 6.50 -11.02 15.03
C ASP A 81 5.63 -12.16 15.62
N GLU A 82 4.75 -11.83 16.58
CA GLU A 82 3.73 -12.75 17.10
C GLU A 82 2.72 -13.16 16.02
N LEU A 83 2.24 -12.21 15.20
CA LEU A 83 1.31 -12.53 14.11
C LEU A 83 1.96 -13.48 13.07
N ARG A 84 3.24 -13.24 12.75
CA ARG A 84 4.03 -14.10 11.87
C ARG A 84 4.26 -15.48 12.47
N THR A 85 4.41 -15.57 13.79
CA THR A 85 4.54 -16.84 14.52
C THR A 85 3.22 -17.62 14.51
N ARG A 86 2.08 -16.92 14.66
CA ARG A 86 0.74 -17.52 14.69
C ARG A 86 0.21 -17.92 13.31
N LEU A 87 0.64 -17.23 12.25
CA LEU A 87 0.23 -17.48 10.87
C LEU A 87 1.47 -17.74 9.99
N PRO A 88 2.11 -18.92 10.14
CA PRO A 88 3.40 -19.21 9.49
C PRO A 88 3.32 -19.28 7.96
N HIS A 89 2.12 -19.50 7.41
CA HIS A 89 1.87 -19.58 5.96
C HIS A 89 1.38 -18.26 5.35
N THR A 90 1.37 -17.18 6.12
CA THR A 90 0.80 -15.90 5.69
C THR A 90 1.88 -14.83 5.62
N GLN A 91 1.94 -14.10 4.51
CA GLN A 91 2.85 -12.98 4.37
C GLN A 91 2.24 -11.71 4.97
N VAL A 92 2.90 -11.14 5.98
CA VAL A 92 2.54 -9.81 6.50
C VAL A 92 3.18 -8.75 5.61
N LEU A 93 2.35 -7.93 4.95
CA LEU A 93 2.82 -6.85 4.08
C LEU A 93 3.20 -5.61 4.90
N ASP A 94 4.31 -4.99 4.53
CA ASP A 94 4.75 -3.74 5.16
C ASP A 94 3.87 -2.58 4.71
N HIS A 95 3.23 -1.93 5.68
CA HIS A 95 2.38 -0.79 5.46
C HIS A 95 3.08 0.49 5.92
N PRO A 96 3.20 1.52 5.06
CA PRO A 96 3.74 2.80 5.47
C PRO A 96 2.89 3.47 6.56
N PRO A 97 3.49 4.21 7.52
CA PRO A 97 2.72 4.97 8.51
C PRO A 97 1.79 5.97 7.82
N TYR A 98 0.57 6.13 8.36
CA TYR A 98 -0.40 7.14 7.92
C TYR A 98 -0.83 7.07 6.45
N SER A 99 -0.95 5.86 5.86
CA SER A 99 -1.39 5.71 4.45
C SER A 99 -2.74 4.99 4.29
N PRO A 100 -3.85 5.54 4.84
CA PRO A 100 -5.17 4.93 4.71
C PRO A 100 -5.65 4.80 3.25
N ASP A 101 -5.08 5.59 2.33
CA ASP A 101 -5.32 5.51 0.89
C ASP A 101 -4.80 4.22 0.25
N LEU A 102 -3.95 3.48 0.97
CA LEU A 102 -3.34 2.21 0.56
C LEU A 102 -3.87 1.01 1.34
N ALA A 103 -4.82 1.19 2.25
CA ALA A 103 -5.47 0.09 2.97
C ALA A 103 -6.87 -0.17 2.39
N PRO A 104 -7.14 -1.34 1.79
CA PRO A 104 -8.47 -1.66 1.25
C PRO A 104 -9.60 -1.53 2.28
N SER A 105 -9.31 -1.80 3.55
CA SER A 105 -10.25 -1.55 4.65
C SER A 105 -10.63 -0.07 4.76
N ASP A 106 -9.67 0.83 4.66
CA ASP A 106 -9.86 2.27 4.93
C ASP A 106 -10.44 3.00 3.73
N PHE A 107 -9.93 2.74 2.52
CA PHE A 107 -10.41 3.46 1.34
C PHE A 107 -11.72 2.90 0.78
N HIS A 108 -12.05 1.64 1.07
CA HIS A 108 -13.25 0.98 0.56
C HIS A 108 -14.19 0.49 1.66
N LEU A 109 -13.80 -0.51 2.45
CA LEU A 109 -14.72 -1.23 3.36
C LEU A 109 -15.39 -0.29 4.35
N PHE A 110 -14.60 0.53 5.05
CA PHE A 110 -15.11 1.50 6.02
C PHE A 110 -15.81 2.67 5.35
N LEU A 111 -15.41 3.06 4.13
CA LEU A 111 -16.14 4.07 3.37
C LEU A 111 -17.55 3.58 3.02
N TYR A 112 -17.64 2.34 2.58
CA TYR A 112 -18.88 1.68 2.23
C TYR A 112 -19.81 1.54 3.46
N LEU A 113 -19.27 1.05 4.58
CA LEU A 113 -20.02 0.97 5.84
C LEU A 113 -20.46 2.36 6.32
N LYS A 114 -19.58 3.36 6.28
CA LYS A 114 -19.91 4.72 6.71
C LYS A 114 -21.04 5.32 5.87
N ARG A 115 -21.09 5.03 4.57
CA ARG A 115 -22.19 5.45 3.69
C ARG A 115 -23.50 4.74 4.00
N HIS A 116 -23.43 3.45 4.32
CA HIS A 116 -24.59 2.65 4.67
C HIS A 116 -25.22 3.07 6.01
N LEU A 117 -24.38 3.27 7.01
CA LEU A 117 -24.79 3.67 8.36
C LEU A 117 -25.14 5.18 8.44
N ALA A 118 -24.78 5.97 7.43
CA ALA A 118 -25.09 7.39 7.41
C ALA A 118 -26.61 7.62 7.39
N GLY A 119 -27.13 8.25 8.45
CA GLY A 119 -28.54 8.56 8.58
C GLY A 119 -29.40 7.44 9.17
N GLN A 120 -28.82 6.28 9.49
CA GLN A 120 -29.50 5.26 10.28
C GLN A 120 -29.48 5.66 11.76
N ASN A 121 -30.61 5.50 12.44
CA ASN A 121 -30.71 5.66 13.88
C ASN A 121 -30.68 4.27 14.51
N LEU A 122 -29.52 3.86 14.98
CA LEU A 122 -29.31 2.58 15.66
C LEU A 122 -29.23 2.87 17.16
N HIS A 123 -30.00 2.14 17.95
CA HIS A 123 -30.23 2.47 19.36
C HIS A 123 -29.29 1.75 20.33
N ASP A 124 -28.68 0.64 19.89
CA ASP A 124 -27.73 -0.12 20.69
C ASP A 124 -26.63 -0.81 19.86
N ASP A 125 -25.60 -1.33 20.54
CA ASP A 125 -24.44 -1.97 19.93
C ASP A 125 -24.77 -3.29 19.22
N ASP A 126 -25.78 -4.04 19.69
CA ASP A 126 -26.18 -5.31 19.09
C ASP A 126 -26.95 -5.08 17.78
N GLU A 127 -27.73 -4.01 17.70
CA GLU A 127 -28.34 -3.54 16.46
C GLU A 127 -27.27 -3.17 15.42
N ILE A 128 -26.22 -2.45 15.83
CA ILE A 128 -25.08 -2.12 14.97
C ILE A 128 -24.35 -3.38 14.49
N LYS A 129 -24.05 -4.33 15.40
CA LYS A 129 -23.39 -5.59 15.03
C LYS A 129 -24.21 -6.37 14.02
N ASN A 130 -25.50 -6.52 14.27
CA ASN A 130 -26.40 -7.27 13.40
C ASN A 130 -26.50 -6.62 12.01
N GLU A 131 -26.64 -5.30 11.94
CA GLU A 131 -26.72 -4.58 10.67
C GLU A 131 -25.43 -4.72 9.86
N VAL A 132 -24.27 -4.57 10.51
CA VAL A 132 -22.96 -4.75 9.88
C VAL A 132 -22.79 -6.19 9.38
N GLU A 133 -23.19 -7.18 10.18
CA GLU A 133 -23.09 -8.59 9.84
C GLU A 133 -23.99 -8.96 8.64
N ILE A 134 -25.25 -8.53 8.65
CA ILE A 134 -26.17 -8.68 7.53
C ILE A 134 -25.56 -8.05 6.28
N ARG A 135 -24.99 -6.85 6.42
CA ARG A 135 -24.44 -6.12 5.28
C ARG A 135 -23.26 -6.84 4.63
N PHE A 136 -22.39 -7.46 5.43
CA PHE A 136 -21.29 -8.25 4.90
C PHE A 136 -21.76 -9.55 4.24
N ARG A 137 -22.77 -10.22 4.80
CA ARG A 137 -23.34 -11.45 4.22
C ARG A 137 -24.05 -11.21 2.89
N GLN A 138 -24.62 -10.01 2.71
CA GLN A 138 -25.27 -9.63 1.47
C GLN A 138 -24.29 -9.32 0.33
N GLN A 139 -22.99 -9.14 0.62
CA GLN A 139 -22.06 -8.74 -0.42
C GLN A 139 -21.57 -9.88 -1.29
N ALA A 140 -21.54 -9.61 -2.60
CA ALA A 140 -21.01 -10.52 -3.60
C ALA A 140 -19.49 -10.65 -3.47
N VAL A 141 -18.94 -11.77 -3.92
CA VAL A 141 -17.47 -12.00 -3.95
C VAL A 141 -16.76 -10.88 -4.72
N ASP A 142 -17.34 -10.46 -5.84
CA ASP A 142 -16.83 -9.37 -6.69
C ASP A 142 -16.63 -8.05 -5.95
N PHE A 143 -17.40 -7.79 -4.87
CA PHE A 143 -17.22 -6.59 -4.04
C PHE A 143 -15.83 -6.55 -3.41
N TYR A 144 -15.34 -7.70 -2.92
CA TYR A 144 -14.01 -7.78 -2.31
C TYR A 144 -12.92 -7.89 -3.38
N ASP A 145 -13.15 -8.68 -4.42
CA ASP A 145 -12.17 -8.92 -5.49
C ASP A 145 -11.85 -7.64 -6.28
N CYS A 146 -12.88 -6.86 -6.66
CA CYS A 146 -12.68 -5.59 -7.36
C CYS A 146 -11.80 -4.63 -6.54
N GLU A 147 -11.89 -4.67 -5.22
CA GLU A 147 -11.22 -3.72 -4.32
C GLU A 147 -9.79 -4.12 -4.01
N ILE A 148 -9.56 -5.42 -3.86
CA ILE A 148 -8.20 -5.97 -3.81
C ILE A 148 -7.47 -5.64 -5.13
N GLN A 149 -8.15 -5.78 -6.28
CA GLN A 149 -7.57 -5.41 -7.58
C GLN A 149 -7.27 -3.91 -7.71
N LYS A 150 -8.04 -3.03 -7.04
CA LYS A 150 -7.77 -1.58 -7.00
C LYS A 150 -6.54 -1.20 -6.17
N LEU A 151 -6.00 -2.11 -5.35
CA LEU A 151 -4.79 -1.84 -4.56
C LEU A 151 -3.57 -1.60 -5.45
N ALA A 152 -3.36 -2.44 -6.47
CA ALA A 152 -2.22 -2.32 -7.40
C ALA A 152 -2.16 -0.95 -8.12
N PRO A 153 -3.22 -0.46 -8.76
CA PRO A 153 -3.19 0.86 -9.40
C PRO A 153 -3.06 2.01 -8.38
N ARG A 154 -3.62 1.90 -7.17
CA ARG A 154 -3.44 2.90 -6.11
C ARG A 154 -2.00 3.00 -5.63
N VAL A 155 -1.36 1.85 -5.41
CA VAL A 155 0.07 1.79 -5.07
C VAL A 155 0.89 2.45 -6.18
N ASN A 156 0.64 2.12 -7.44
CA ASN A 156 1.33 2.74 -8.57
C ASN A 156 1.13 4.27 -8.62
N LYS A 157 -0.10 4.74 -8.39
CA LYS A 157 -0.40 6.19 -8.31
C LYS A 157 0.34 6.86 -7.15
N CYS A 158 0.45 6.20 -5.99
CA CYS A 158 1.24 6.70 -4.86
C CYS A 158 2.73 6.80 -5.24
N LEU A 159 3.27 5.78 -5.91
CA LEU A 159 4.65 5.76 -6.38
C LEU A 159 4.95 6.88 -7.39
N ASP A 160 4.05 7.06 -8.36
CA ASP A 160 4.13 8.13 -9.37
C ASP A 160 4.04 9.53 -8.74
N ASN A 161 3.25 9.66 -7.68
CA ASN A 161 3.14 10.90 -6.90
C ASN A 161 4.31 11.12 -5.92
N GLY A 162 5.36 10.30 -5.98
CA GLY A 162 6.54 10.44 -5.11
C GLY A 162 6.31 10.00 -3.67
N GLY A 163 5.32 9.14 -3.43
CA GLY A 163 4.91 8.69 -2.10
C GLY A 163 3.93 9.62 -1.39
N ASN A 164 3.32 10.57 -2.11
CA ASN A 164 2.23 11.40 -1.59
C ASN A 164 0.89 10.65 -1.60
N PHE A 165 -0.08 11.19 -0.86
CA PHE A 165 -1.44 10.68 -0.79
C PHE A 165 -2.07 10.50 -2.17
N VAL A 166 -2.81 9.42 -2.31
CA VAL A 166 -3.62 9.13 -3.49
C VAL A 166 -5.05 9.58 -3.23
N GLU A 167 -5.46 10.64 -3.93
CA GLU A 167 -6.86 11.08 -3.92
C GLU A 167 -7.79 10.01 -4.49
N LYS A 168 -9.01 9.95 -3.91
CA LYS A 168 -10.08 9.01 -4.23
C LYS A 168 -10.70 9.28 -5.59
#